data_AF-A0A6H5I3S9-F1
#
_entry.id   AF-A0A6H5I3S9-F1
#
_cell.length_a   1.000
_cell.length_b   1.000
_cell.length_c   1.000
_cell.angle_alpha   90.00
_cell.angle_beta   90.00
_cell.angle_gamma   90.00
#
_symmetry.space_group_name_H-M   'P 1'
#
loop_
_entity.id
_entity.type
_entity.pdbx_description
1 polymer ?
#
loop_
_entity_poly.entity_id
_entity_poly.type
_entity_poly.pdbx_seq_one_letter_code
_entity_poly.pdbx_strand_id
1 'polypeptide(L)'
;MNQPSDIKEIATLRVLHLPPLLSDERRDELFKHYGAVRTRTIRKSAKYTITFAEFPNQRHAEEVLAVLHQLPVKGRRLSIEFAERNVSAADKENTIKNEDSIKADADLEQSKINFQKFMKKLNTWAPFHVLTQPVPPSLRYKYPEPSANVLLKIAMQLHRVPAFYTQV
;
A
#
# COMPACT_ATOMS: atom_id res chain seq x y z
N MET A 1 -30.97 42.61 0.91
CA MET A 1 -30.55 41.23 0.56
C MET A 1 -29.06 41.13 0.80
N ASN A 2 -28.68 40.67 2.00
CA ASN A 2 -27.29 40.61 2.40
C ASN A 2 -26.60 39.45 1.67
N GLN A 3 -25.60 39.76 0.85
CA GLN A 3 -24.69 38.75 0.33
C GLN A 3 -23.92 38.14 1.50
N PRO A 4 -23.88 36.81 1.66
CA PRO A 4 -23.01 36.20 2.64
C PRO A 4 -21.58 36.36 2.14
N SER A 5 -20.78 37.07 2.93
CA SER A 5 -19.33 37.15 2.84
C SER A 5 -18.72 35.76 2.66
N ASP A 6 -18.21 35.47 1.45
CA ASP A 6 -17.47 34.25 1.14
C ASP A 6 -16.26 34.17 2.09
N ILE A 7 -16.35 33.28 3.08
CA ILE A 7 -15.22 32.87 3.88
C ILE A 7 -14.27 32.19 2.88
N LYS A 8 -13.07 32.76 2.74
CA LYS A 8 -12.04 32.29 1.83
C LYS A 8 -11.41 31.02 2.40
N GLU A 9 -12.16 29.93 2.39
CA GLU A 9 -11.66 28.63 2.85
C GLU A 9 -10.74 28.06 1.77
N ILE A 10 -9.45 28.10 2.06
CA ILE A 10 -8.42 27.49 1.25
C ILE A 10 -8.56 25.97 1.39
N ALA A 11 -8.72 25.30 0.26
CA ALA A 11 -8.96 23.86 0.20
C ALA A 11 -7.77 23.16 -0.46
N THR A 12 -7.31 22.07 0.16
CA THR A 12 -6.22 21.26 -0.39
C THR A 12 -6.77 19.93 -0.92
N LEU A 13 -6.47 19.62 -2.18
CA LEU A 13 -6.76 18.32 -2.78
C LEU A 13 -5.50 17.45 -2.79
N ARG A 14 -5.70 16.19 -2.41
CA ARG A 14 -4.71 15.11 -2.52
C ARG A 14 -4.98 14.31 -3.78
N VAL A 15 -4.00 14.29 -4.68
CA VAL A 15 -4.07 13.61 -5.96
C VAL A 15 -3.16 12.39 -5.97
N LEU A 16 -3.74 11.24 -6.32
CA LEU A 16 -3.12 9.93 -6.36
C LEU A 16 -3.09 9.35 -7.78
N HIS A 17 -2.22 8.36 -7.97
CA HIS A 17 -2.11 7.56 -9.20
C HIS A 17 -1.72 8.32 -10.47
N LEU A 18 -1.11 9.52 -10.34
CA LEU A 18 -0.49 10.17 -11.48
C LEU A 18 0.61 9.26 -12.08
N PRO A 19 0.72 9.19 -13.42
CA PRO A 19 1.78 8.43 -14.08
C PRO A 19 3.18 8.84 -13.58
N PRO A 20 4.03 7.88 -13.15
CA PRO A 20 5.35 8.19 -12.59
C PRO A 20 6.32 8.79 -13.63
N LEU A 21 6.04 8.60 -14.92
CA LEU A 21 6.83 9.15 -16.03
C LEU A 21 6.66 10.68 -16.19
N LEU A 22 5.68 11.31 -15.56
CA LEU A 22 5.56 12.76 -15.57
C LEU A 22 6.68 13.37 -14.72
N SER A 23 7.30 14.46 -15.19
CA SER A 23 8.19 15.28 -14.36
C SER A 23 7.37 16.06 -13.33
N ASP A 24 8.02 16.56 -12.28
CA ASP A 24 7.33 17.36 -11.26
C ASP A 24 6.85 18.71 -11.84
N GLU A 25 7.62 19.31 -12.75
CA GLU A 25 7.24 20.52 -13.50
C GLU A 25 5.92 20.34 -14.26
N ARG A 26 5.77 19.24 -15.00
CA ARG A 26 4.52 18.98 -15.74
C ARG A 26 3.32 18.71 -14.84
N ARG A 27 3.55 18.21 -13.62
CA ARG A 27 2.47 18.08 -12.63
C ARG A 27 2.02 19.46 -12.18
N ASP A 28 2.97 20.32 -11.86
CA ASP A 28 2.68 21.69 -11.41
C ASP A 28 1.95 22.48 -12.51
N GLU A 29 2.39 22.37 -13.76
CA GLU A 29 1.71 22.95 -14.92
C GLU A 29 0.27 22.45 -15.06
N LEU A 30 0.04 21.13 -14.95
CA LEU A 30 -1.30 20.55 -15.03
C LEU A 30 -2.23 21.18 -13.99
N PHE A 31 -1.83 21.23 -12.73
CA PHE A 31 -2.71 21.78 -11.68
C PHE A 31 -2.85 23.31 -11.75
N LYS A 32 -1.83 24.02 -12.25
CA LYS A 32 -1.93 25.45 -12.56
C LYS A 32 -3.00 25.73 -13.63
N HIS A 33 -3.13 24.88 -14.66
CA HIS A 33 -4.21 25.01 -15.64
C HIS A 33 -5.61 24.90 -15.02
N TYR A 34 -5.75 24.16 -13.92
CA TYR A 34 -7.01 24.04 -13.17
C TYR A 34 -7.15 25.08 -12.05
N GLY A 35 -6.26 26.07 -11.96
CA GLY A 35 -6.37 27.17 -10.99
C GLY A 35 -5.78 26.85 -9.60
N ALA A 36 -4.84 25.91 -9.50
CA ALA A 36 -4.11 25.68 -8.25
C ALA A 36 -3.18 26.87 -7.94
N VAL A 37 -3.23 27.34 -6.68
CA VAL A 37 -2.37 28.40 -6.15
C VAL A 37 -0.99 27.85 -5.83
N ARG A 38 -0.94 26.67 -5.21
CA ARG A 38 0.31 26.01 -4.82
C ARG A 38 0.21 24.51 -5.06
N THR A 39 1.30 23.92 -5.50
CA THR A 39 1.41 22.49 -5.75
C THR A 39 2.62 21.93 -5.03
N ARG A 40 2.50 20.73 -4.48
CA ARG A 40 3.60 20.02 -3.81
C ARG A 40 3.53 18.55 -4.12
N THR A 41 4.60 18.01 -4.69
CA THR A 41 4.71 16.58 -4.97
C THR A 41 5.57 15.90 -3.91
N ILE A 42 5.06 14.82 -3.32
CA ILE A 42 5.75 13.97 -2.34
C ILE A 42 5.91 12.58 -2.93
N ARG A 43 7.15 12.10 -3.04
CA ARG A 43 7.48 10.75 -3.49
C ARG A 43 7.81 9.88 -2.29
N LYS A 44 6.94 8.94 -1.92
CA LYS A 44 7.26 7.92 -0.91
C LYS A 44 8.00 6.72 -1.54
N SER A 45 7.76 6.44 -2.82
CA SER A 45 8.42 5.37 -3.58
C SER A 45 8.34 5.66 -5.09
N ALA A 46 9.15 4.97 -5.90
CA ALA A 46 9.12 5.10 -7.37
C ALA A 46 7.74 4.81 -7.98
N LYS A 47 6.91 4.01 -7.31
CA LYS A 47 5.53 3.69 -7.73
C LYS A 47 4.47 4.54 -7.05
N TYR A 48 4.80 5.20 -5.94
CA TYR A 48 3.85 5.91 -5.08
C TYR A 48 4.24 7.37 -4.91
N THR A 49 3.63 8.20 -5.75
CA THR A 49 3.80 9.66 -5.78
C THR A 49 2.44 10.29 -5.49
N ILE A 50 2.42 11.18 -4.50
CA ILE A 50 1.24 11.95 -4.11
C ILE A 50 1.50 13.41 -4.50
N THR A 51 0.54 14.04 -5.16
CA THR A 51 0.60 15.48 -5.42
C THR A 51 -0.50 16.18 -4.65
N PHE A 52 -0.14 17.20 -3.89
CA PHE A 52 -1.07 18.07 -3.19
C PHE A 52 -1.23 19.34 -4.00
N ALA A 53 -2.48 19.75 -4.25
CA ALA A 53 -2.82 20.96 -4.94
C ALA A 53 -3.71 21.82 -4.03
N GLU A 54 -3.27 23.05 -3.77
CA GLU A 54 -3.93 24.04 -2.93
C GLU A 54 -4.74 24.98 -3.82
N PHE A 55 -6.04 25.10 -3.54
CA PHE A 55 -6.99 25.91 -4.30
C PHE A 55 -7.49 27.09 -3.47
N PRO A 56 -7.83 28.22 -4.12
CA PRO A 56 -8.15 29.45 -3.41
C PRO A 56 -9.55 29.44 -2.78
N ASN A 57 -10.42 28.50 -3.17
CA ASN A 57 -11.80 28.41 -2.71
C ASN A 57 -12.26 26.95 -2.66
N GLN A 58 -13.06 26.58 -1.65
CA GLN A 58 -13.62 25.25 -1.47
C GLN A 58 -14.52 24.83 -2.65
N ARG A 59 -15.38 25.73 -3.13
CA ARG A 59 -16.25 25.46 -4.29
C ARG A 59 -15.44 25.10 -5.54
N HIS A 60 -14.34 25.82 -5.76
CA HIS A 60 -13.44 25.56 -6.89
C HIS A 60 -12.75 24.20 -6.76
N ALA A 61 -12.35 23.82 -5.54
CA ALA A 61 -11.78 22.50 -5.29
C ALA A 61 -12.79 21.36 -5.54
N GLU A 62 -14.07 21.56 -5.21
CA GLU A 62 -15.15 20.59 -5.48
C GLU A 62 -15.38 20.39 -6.98
N GLU A 63 -15.44 21.49 -7.75
CA GLU A 63 -15.55 21.44 -9.21
C GLU A 63 -14.36 20.70 -9.84
N VAL A 64 -13.14 21.06 -9.42
CA VAL A 64 -11.90 20.42 -9.87
C VAL A 64 -11.89 18.94 -9.51
N LEU A 65 -12.34 18.59 -8.30
CA LEU A 65 -12.46 17.19 -7.87
C LEU A 65 -13.44 16.44 -8.78
N ALA A 66 -14.62 16.99 -9.06
CA ALA A 66 -15.61 16.34 -9.92
C ALA A 66 -15.08 16.11 -11.35
N VAL A 67 -14.27 17.03 -11.88
CA VAL A 67 -13.70 16.95 -13.24
C VAL A 67 -12.53 15.98 -13.33
N LEU A 68 -11.58 16.04 -12.38
CA LEU A 68 -10.35 15.27 -12.47
C LEU A 68 -10.45 13.88 -11.81
N HIS A 69 -11.38 13.68 -10.87
CA HIS A 69 -11.57 12.38 -10.25
C HIS A 69 -11.96 11.34 -11.31
N GLN A 70 -11.30 10.18 -11.29
CA GLN A 70 -11.46 9.07 -12.24
C GLN A 70 -11.02 9.35 -13.69
N LEU A 71 -10.42 10.51 -13.99
CA LEU A 71 -9.96 10.83 -15.34
C LEU A 71 -8.83 9.87 -15.78
N PRO A 72 -8.92 9.25 -16.97
CA PRO A 72 -7.89 8.32 -17.45
C PRO A 72 -6.69 9.08 -18.03
N VAL A 73 -5.53 8.97 -17.38
CA VAL A 73 -4.25 9.55 -17.84
C VAL A 73 -3.23 8.45 -18.05
N LYS A 74 -2.77 8.27 -19.30
CA LYS A 74 -1.75 7.27 -19.70
C LYS A 74 -2.00 5.86 -19.12
N GLY A 75 -3.25 5.40 -19.17
CA GLY A 75 -3.64 4.05 -18.72
C GLY A 75 -3.83 3.89 -17.20
N ARG A 76 -3.82 4.98 -16.42
CA ARG A 76 -4.21 4.99 -15.01
C ARG A 76 -5.35 5.97 -14.77
N ARG A 77 -6.25 5.66 -13.85
CA ARG A 77 -7.29 6.60 -13.41
C ARG A 77 -6.78 7.40 -12.22
N LEU A 78 -6.98 8.70 -12.26
CA LEU A 78 -6.64 9.57 -11.14
C LEU A 78 -7.63 9.34 -9.98
N SER A 79 -7.12 9.31 -8.75
CA SER A 79 -7.96 9.36 -7.55
C SER A 79 -7.68 10.66 -6.82
N ILE A 80 -8.72 11.46 -6.60
CA ILE A 80 -8.64 12.75 -5.93
C ILE A 80 -9.50 12.69 -4.68
N GLU A 81 -8.90 13.11 -3.57
CA GLU A 81 -9.50 13.16 -2.24
C GLU A 81 -9.23 14.53 -1.64
N PHE A 82 -10.08 14.99 -0.72
CA PHE A 82 -9.73 16.13 0.13
C PHE A 82 -8.58 15.76 1.06
N ALA A 83 -7.63 16.66 1.23
CA ALA A 83 -6.53 16.45 2.16
C ALA A 83 -6.96 16.78 3.60
N GLU A 84 -6.65 15.91 4.55
CA GLU A 84 -6.89 16.17 5.98
C GLU A 84 -6.02 17.29 6.55
N ARG A 85 -4.90 17.63 5.89
CA ARG A 85 -3.97 18.70 6.28
C ARG A 85 -3.71 19.63 5.11
N ASN A 86 -3.84 20.93 5.36
CA ASN A 86 -3.51 21.96 4.38
C ASN A 86 -2.00 22.01 4.12
N VAL A 87 -1.61 22.25 2.86
CA VAL A 87 -0.19 22.28 2.44
C VAL A 87 0.59 23.30 3.27
N SER A 88 -0.06 24.38 3.75
CA SER A 88 0.57 25.45 4.55
C SER A 88 0.97 25.01 5.96
N ALA A 89 0.30 24.01 6.53
CA ALA A 89 0.70 23.40 7.80
C ALA A 89 1.88 22.40 7.62
N ALA A 90 2.03 21.83 6.41
CA ALA A 90 3.06 20.84 6.11
C ALA A 90 4.47 21.44 5.92
N ASP A 91 4.63 22.76 6.02
CA ASP A 91 5.94 23.44 6.02
C ASP A 91 6.65 23.27 7.39
N LYS A 92 5.91 22.93 8.47
CA LYS A 92 6.48 22.67 9.80
C LYS A 92 6.82 21.19 10.09
N GLU A 93 6.32 20.24 9.29
CA GLU A 93 6.43 18.80 9.56
C GLU A 93 7.67 18.12 8.93
N ASN A 94 8.57 18.87 8.28
CA ASN A 94 9.82 18.28 7.77
C ASN A 94 10.74 17.76 8.89
N THR A 95 10.47 18.07 10.17
CA THR A 95 11.21 17.54 11.33
C THR A 95 10.66 16.18 11.82
N ILE A 96 9.36 15.90 11.65
CA ILE A 96 8.71 14.70 12.22
C ILE A 96 8.89 13.47 11.32
N LYS A 97 9.06 13.67 10.01
CA LYS A 97 9.21 12.57 9.03
C LYS A 97 10.46 11.71 9.22
N ASN A 98 11.46 12.18 9.97
CA ASN A 98 12.68 11.43 10.24
C ASN A 98 12.44 10.28 11.25
N GLU A 99 11.45 10.39 12.13
CA GLU A 99 11.19 9.35 13.15
C GLU A 99 10.42 8.14 12.59
N ASP A 100 9.49 8.37 11.66
CA ASP A 100 8.73 7.30 11.01
C ASP A 100 9.57 6.52 9.99
N SER A 101 10.54 7.18 9.33
CA SER A 101 11.51 6.48 8.47
C SER A 101 12.44 5.55 9.27
N ILE A 102 12.88 5.96 10.47
CA ILE A 102 13.75 5.14 11.33
C ILE A 102 12.99 3.90 11.83
N LYS A 103 11.71 4.03 12.17
CA LYS A 103 10.86 2.89 12.57
C LYS A 103 10.58 1.93 11.42
N ALA A 104 10.32 2.45 10.22
CA ALA A 104 10.11 1.62 9.02
C ALA A 104 11.37 0.85 8.61
N ASP A 105 12.55 1.44 8.77
CA ASP A 105 13.84 0.77 8.51
C ASP A 105 14.13 -0.31 9.57
N ALA A 106 13.82 -0.06 10.84
CA ALA A 106 13.95 -1.05 11.91
C ALA A 106 13.03 -2.27 11.71
N ASP A 107 11.77 -2.05 11.30
CA ASP A 107 10.82 -3.13 10.98
C ASP A 107 11.26 -3.95 9.76
N LEU A 108 11.86 -3.31 8.75
CA LEU A 108 12.38 -3.99 7.57
C LEU A 108 13.58 -4.90 7.92
N GLU A 109 14.50 -4.43 8.75
CA GLU A 109 15.64 -5.24 9.22
C GLU A 109 15.18 -6.42 10.09
N GLN A 110 14.22 -6.19 10.99
CA GLN A 110 13.65 -7.28 11.79
C GLN A 110 12.96 -8.33 10.91
N SER A 111 12.26 -7.91 9.86
CA SER A 111 11.64 -8.80 8.87
C SER A 111 12.68 -9.65 8.12
N LYS A 112 13.82 -9.07 7.72
CA LYS A 112 14.93 -9.81 7.09
C LYS A 112 15.53 -10.87 8.00
N ILE A 113 15.75 -10.55 9.29
CA ILE A 113 16.28 -11.48 10.28
C ILE A 113 15.31 -12.66 10.49
N ASN A 114 14.02 -12.34 10.63
CA ASN A 114 12.96 -13.35 10.78
C ASN A 114 12.88 -14.28 9.56
N PHE A 115 12.99 -13.71 8.35
CA PHE A 115 13.02 -14.47 7.10
C PHE A 115 14.23 -15.40 7.02
N GLN A 116 15.43 -14.94 7.38
CA GLN A 116 16.62 -15.80 7.40
C GLN A 116 16.49 -16.94 8.41
N LYS A 117 15.93 -16.69 9.59
CA LYS A 117 15.67 -17.72 10.60
C LYS A 117 14.68 -18.77 10.09
N PHE A 118 13.63 -18.34 9.40
CA PHE A 118 12.67 -19.23 8.74
C PHE A 118 13.33 -20.10 7.67
N MET A 119 14.14 -19.52 6.79
CA MET A 119 14.86 -20.26 5.74
C MET A 119 15.83 -21.30 6.32
N LYS A 120 16.55 -20.99 7.41
CA LYS A 120 17.40 -21.98 8.11
C LYS A 120 16.59 -23.14 8.68
N LYS A 121 15.42 -22.86 9.27
CA LYS A 121 14.50 -23.90 9.77
C LYS A 121 13.96 -24.77 8.64
N LEU A 122 13.62 -24.18 7.49
CA LEU A 122 13.20 -24.94 6.31
C LEU A 122 14.30 -25.84 5.77
N ASN A 123 15.57 -25.45 5.79
CA ASN A 123 16.65 -26.28 5.26
C ASN A 123 17.12 -27.38 6.25
N THR A 124 16.50 -27.53 7.41
CA THR A 124 16.91 -28.52 8.43
C THR A 124 16.68 -29.97 7.97
N TRP A 125 15.68 -30.22 7.09
CA TRP A 125 15.40 -31.57 6.57
C TRP A 125 16.26 -31.96 5.36
N ALA A 126 16.97 -31.01 4.74
CA ALA A 126 17.79 -31.23 3.56
C ALA A 126 19.13 -30.46 3.64
N PRO A 127 20.08 -30.90 4.49
CA PRO A 127 21.32 -30.15 4.75
C PRO A 127 22.23 -29.99 3.52
N PHE A 128 22.10 -30.88 2.52
CA PHE A 128 22.88 -30.84 1.28
C PHE A 128 22.23 -30.01 0.17
N HIS A 129 20.98 -29.57 0.34
CA HIS A 129 20.28 -28.74 -0.63
C HIS A 129 19.92 -27.41 0.03
N VAL A 130 20.66 -26.35 -0.32
CA VAL A 130 20.34 -25.01 0.14
C VAL A 130 19.19 -24.46 -0.71
N LEU A 131 17.96 -24.65 -0.25
CA LEU A 131 16.81 -23.97 -0.84
C LEU A 131 16.91 -22.50 -0.43
N THR A 132 17.35 -21.66 -1.36
CA THR A 132 17.44 -20.20 -1.21
C THR A 132 16.19 -19.48 -1.70
N GLN A 133 15.35 -20.17 -2.47
CA GLN A 133 14.12 -19.60 -3.01
C GLN A 133 13.03 -19.58 -1.92
N PRO A 134 12.37 -18.43 -1.70
CA PRO A 134 11.23 -18.38 -0.80
C PRO A 134 10.09 -19.27 -1.32
N VAL A 135 9.31 -19.83 -0.41
CA VAL A 135 8.08 -20.53 -0.78
C VAL A 135 7.16 -19.54 -1.50
N PRO A 136 6.64 -19.86 -2.69
CA PRO A 136 5.79 -18.93 -3.42
C PRO A 136 4.53 -18.60 -2.61
N PRO A 137 4.13 -17.33 -2.50
CA PRO A 137 2.96 -16.92 -1.71
C PRO A 137 1.63 -17.44 -2.29
N SER A 138 1.63 -17.83 -3.57
CA SER A 138 0.51 -18.48 -4.24
C SER A 138 0.44 -19.99 -3.99
N LEU A 139 1.36 -20.57 -3.21
CA LEU A 139 1.34 -21.98 -2.86
C LEU A 139 0.12 -22.26 -1.96
N ARG A 140 -0.93 -22.80 -2.54
CA ARG A 140 -2.09 -23.31 -1.80
C ARG A 140 -1.92 -24.81 -1.63
N TYR A 141 -1.80 -25.26 -0.38
CA TYR A 141 -1.81 -26.68 -0.10
C TYR A 141 -3.26 -27.17 -0.07
N LYS A 142 -3.64 -27.95 -1.08
CA LYS A 142 -4.91 -28.69 -1.09
C LYS A 142 -4.55 -30.17 -0.90
N TYR A 143 -5.04 -30.77 0.18
CA TYR A 143 -4.91 -32.22 0.35
C TYR A 143 -5.65 -32.92 -0.81
N PRO A 144 -5.09 -33.98 -1.40
CA PRO A 144 -5.81 -34.73 -2.42
C PRO A 144 -7.13 -35.27 -1.86
N GLU A 145 -8.12 -35.46 -2.73
CA GLU A 145 -9.38 -36.06 -2.31
C GLU A 145 -9.14 -37.49 -1.78
N PRO A 146 -9.82 -37.88 -0.69
CA PRO A 146 -9.59 -39.18 -0.08
C PRO A 146 -10.05 -40.29 -1.02
N SER A 147 -9.11 -41.13 -1.45
CA SER A 147 -9.44 -42.36 -2.15
C SER A 147 -9.88 -43.45 -1.17
N ALA A 148 -10.68 -44.42 -1.63
CA ALA A 148 -11.09 -45.57 -0.84
C ALA A 148 -9.90 -46.32 -0.22
N ASN A 149 -8.79 -46.40 -0.96
CA ASN A 149 -7.56 -47.04 -0.50
C ASN A 149 -6.87 -46.25 0.62
N VAL A 150 -6.89 -44.91 0.56
CA VAL A 150 -6.39 -44.04 1.63
C VAL A 150 -7.23 -44.20 2.89
N LEU A 151 -8.56 -44.19 2.76
CA LEU A 151 -9.48 -44.40 3.90
C LEU A 151 -9.29 -45.77 4.55
N LEU A 152 -9.15 -46.84 3.74
CA LEU A 152 -8.88 -48.18 4.23
C LEU A 152 -7.55 -48.24 5.00
N LYS A 153 -6.49 -47.63 4.46
CA LYS A 153 -5.19 -47.55 5.14
C LYS A 153 -5.27 -46.78 6.46
N ILE A 154 -6.01 -45.68 6.50
CA ILE A 154 -6.25 -44.93 7.75
C ILE A 154 -6.98 -45.82 8.76
N ALA A 155 -8.05 -46.51 8.35
CA ALA A 155 -8.80 -47.41 9.22
C ALA A 155 -7.95 -48.58 9.75
N MET A 156 -7.14 -49.21 8.89
CA MET A 156 -6.20 -50.25 9.30
C MET A 156 -5.17 -49.71 10.30
N GLN A 157 -4.68 -48.49 10.10
CA GLN A 157 -3.68 -47.89 10.97
C GLN A 157 -4.26 -47.52 12.33
N LEU A 158 -5.49 -46.99 12.36
CA LEU A 158 -6.25 -46.78 13.59
C LEU A 158 -6.38 -48.12 14.32
N HIS A 159 -6.90 -49.17 13.66
CA HIS A 159 -7.06 -50.47 14.30
C HIS A 159 -5.75 -51.06 14.85
N ARG A 160 -4.64 -50.91 14.12
CA ARG A 160 -3.35 -51.50 14.48
C ARG A 160 -2.63 -50.76 15.61
N VAL A 161 -2.84 -49.46 15.74
CA VAL A 161 -2.09 -48.62 16.68
C VAL A 161 -3.06 -47.83 17.56
N PRO A 162 -3.42 -48.39 18.74
CA PRO A 162 -4.38 -47.78 19.67
C PRO A 162 -4.05 -46.34 20.09
N ALA A 163 -2.75 -46.01 20.19
CA ALA A 163 -2.27 -44.69 20.56
C ALA A 163 -2.77 -43.55 19.66
N PHE A 164 -3.24 -43.83 18.44
CA PHE A 164 -3.81 -42.80 17.56
C PHE A 164 -5.22 -42.33 17.95
N TYR A 165 -5.98 -43.12 18.71
CA TYR A 165 -7.37 -42.80 19.06
C TYR A 165 -7.68 -42.93 20.55
N THR A 166 -6.71 -43.36 21.37
CA THR A 166 -6.77 -43.23 22.82
C THR A 166 -6.21 -41.88 23.23
N GLN A 167 -7.05 -41.03 23.81
CA GLN A 167 -6.66 -39.72 24.33
C GLN A 167 -5.80 -39.90 25.60
N VAL A 168 -4.74 -39.10 25.72
CA VAL A 168 -3.87 -39.03 26.91
C VAL A 168 -4.54 -38.22 28.02
#